data_AF-X0BLU8-F1
#
_entry.id   AF-X0BLU8-F1
#
_cell.length_a   1.000
_cell.length_b   1.000
_cell.length_c   1.000
_cell.angle_alpha   90.00
_cell.angle_beta   90.00
_cell.angle_gamma   90.00
#
_symmetry.space_group_name_H-M   'P 1'
#
loop_
_entity.id
_entity.type
_entity.pdbx_description
1 polymer ?
#
loop_
_entity_poly.entity_id
_entity_poly.type
_entity_poly.pdbx_seq_one_letter_code
_entity_poly.pdbx_strand_id
1 'polypeptide(L)'
;MCYIHYWFRPLLNSEAFKSINPNAKTPAIEDPNTGIKLFEAGAIILYLLDTYDTSGSIHSLSGPQKYLELAWMQFQATEQHMYYSQQAWFLYKHPEHVKSALERYEWTIKRTIGMLEEHLNKTGKTYLTGDEITFADLCFVVTNELIPQLLPGYDPSKDFPHYSKWNSALVNRPSYQKIAADRAALGQPLGQVDQKHIDDHIWRNDPDHKW
;
A
#
# COMPACT_ATOMS: atom_id res chain seq x y z
N MET A 1 14.19 13.23 -13.11
CA MET A 1 13.99 12.29 -11.98
C MET A 1 12.79 12.78 -11.21
N CYS A 2 11.72 12.00 -11.11
CA CYS A 2 10.50 12.41 -10.39
C CYS A 2 10.76 12.42 -8.88
N TYR A 3 10.21 13.40 -8.18
CA TYR A 3 10.31 13.47 -6.72
C TYR A 3 9.02 12.92 -6.10
N ILE A 4 9.12 11.73 -5.48
CA ILE A 4 8.05 11.24 -4.61
C ILE A 4 8.28 11.84 -3.23
N HIS A 5 7.31 12.64 -2.82
CA HIS A 5 7.39 13.47 -1.65
C HIS A 5 7.01 12.67 -0.39
N TYR A 6 8.00 12.16 0.34
CA TYR A 6 7.84 11.59 1.69
C TYR A 6 8.25 12.65 2.74
N TRP A 7 7.36 13.61 3.00
CA TRP A 7 7.67 14.70 3.93
C TRP A 7 7.43 14.31 5.39
N PHE A 8 8.27 14.83 6.29
CA PHE A 8 7.99 14.83 7.73
C PHE A 8 6.70 15.62 8.03
N ARG A 9 5.93 15.16 9.03
CA ARG A 9 4.59 15.69 9.35
C ARG A 9 4.46 17.21 9.47
N PRO A 10 5.42 17.96 10.07
CA PRO A 10 5.33 19.43 10.12
C PRO A 10 5.22 20.08 8.73
N LEU A 11 5.76 19.43 7.70
CA LEU A 11 5.79 19.95 6.35
C LEU A 11 4.56 19.53 5.53
N LEU A 12 3.84 18.48 5.92
CA LEU A 12 2.60 18.04 5.25
C LEU A 12 1.48 19.10 5.35
N ASN A 13 1.44 19.86 6.45
CA ASN A 13 0.45 20.92 6.64
C ASN A 13 0.87 22.27 6.04
N SER A 14 2.07 22.37 5.46
CA SER A 14 2.54 23.61 4.83
C SER A 14 1.72 23.94 3.58
N GLU A 15 1.58 25.23 3.27
CA GLU A 15 0.97 25.69 2.02
C GLU A 15 1.68 25.10 0.79
N ALA A 16 3.00 24.96 0.84
CA ALA A 16 3.78 24.35 -0.23
C ALA A 16 3.32 22.91 -0.52
N PHE A 17 3.14 22.08 0.51
CA PHE A 17 2.67 20.71 0.33
C PHE A 17 1.19 20.66 -0.04
N LYS A 18 0.35 21.48 0.60
CA LYS A 18 -1.10 21.56 0.28
C LYS A 18 -1.38 22.00 -1.15
N SER A 19 -0.48 22.79 -1.75
CA SER A 19 -0.56 23.14 -3.18
C SER A 19 -0.38 21.94 -4.12
N ILE A 20 0.22 20.85 -3.65
CA ILE A 20 0.37 19.57 -4.37
C ILE A 20 -0.75 18.61 -3.96
N ASN A 21 -0.98 18.44 -2.65
CA ASN A 21 -2.03 17.59 -2.10
C ASN A 21 -2.87 18.35 -1.06
N PRO A 22 -4.10 18.78 -1.39
CA PRO A 22 -4.97 19.49 -0.45
C PRO A 22 -5.39 18.64 0.76
N ASN A 23 -5.31 17.31 0.69
CA ASN A 23 -5.58 16.39 1.79
C ASN A 23 -4.42 16.28 2.80
N ALA A 24 -3.26 16.90 2.51
CA ALA A 24 -2.07 16.87 3.35
C ALA A 24 -1.59 15.44 3.70
N LYS A 25 -1.68 14.51 2.73
CA LYS A 25 -1.23 13.12 2.88
C LYS A 25 -0.15 12.72 1.88
N THR A 26 0.67 11.74 2.26
CA THR A 26 1.56 11.04 1.33
C THR A 26 0.87 9.77 0.79
N PRO A 27 1.21 9.31 -0.42
CA PRO A 27 2.17 9.92 -1.35
C PRO A 27 1.59 11.10 -2.15
N ALA A 28 2.49 11.99 -2.56
CA ALA A 28 2.28 13.02 -3.58
C ALA A 28 3.52 13.05 -4.50
N ILE A 29 3.35 13.46 -5.75
CA ILE A 29 4.42 13.55 -6.74
C ILE A 29 4.39 14.90 -7.44
N GLU A 30 5.59 15.44 -7.68
CA GLU A 30 5.83 16.48 -8.67
C GLU A 30 6.79 15.92 -9.71
N ASP A 31 6.35 15.93 -10.97
CA ASP A 31 7.16 15.44 -12.08
C ASP A 31 7.70 16.59 -12.92
N PRO A 32 9.00 16.90 -12.85
CA PRO A 32 9.57 18.01 -13.61
C PRO A 32 9.58 17.76 -15.13
N ASN A 33 9.40 16.51 -15.59
CA ASN A 33 9.43 16.19 -17.01
C ASN A 33 8.12 16.58 -17.72
N THR A 34 7.01 16.61 -16.98
CA THR A 34 5.67 16.95 -17.50
C THR A 34 5.06 18.18 -16.84
N GLY A 35 5.60 18.60 -15.69
CA GLY A 35 5.07 19.68 -14.86
C GLY A 35 3.85 19.27 -14.02
N ILE A 36 3.46 18.00 -14.01
CA ILE A 36 2.28 17.57 -13.25
C ILE A 36 2.57 17.53 -11.75
N LYS A 37 1.56 17.96 -10.98
CA LYS A 37 1.46 17.80 -9.53
C LYS A 37 0.27 16.92 -9.24
N LEU A 38 0.48 15.80 -8.55
CA LEU A 38 -0.54 14.78 -8.36
C LEU A 38 -0.43 14.13 -6.98
N PHE A 39 -1.58 13.71 -6.45
CA PHE A 39 -1.70 12.94 -5.22
C PHE A 39 -2.65 11.76 -5.43
N GLU A 40 -2.80 10.93 -4.40
CA GLU A 40 -3.40 9.58 -4.44
C GLU A 40 -2.51 8.53 -5.12
N ALA A 41 -2.16 7.48 -4.36
CA ALA A 41 -1.22 6.46 -4.79
C ALA A 41 -1.66 5.77 -6.09
N GLY A 42 -2.94 5.43 -6.22
CA GLY A 42 -3.48 4.82 -7.43
C GLY A 42 -3.37 5.72 -8.66
N ALA A 43 -3.67 7.01 -8.52
CA ALA A 43 -3.54 7.97 -9.61
C ALA A 43 -2.07 8.16 -10.02
N ILE A 44 -1.16 8.23 -9.04
CA ILE A 44 0.29 8.30 -9.29
C ILE A 44 0.78 7.06 -10.04
N ILE A 45 0.35 5.86 -9.66
CA ILE A 45 0.71 4.62 -10.35
C ILE A 45 0.24 4.69 -11.81
N LEU A 46 -1.03 5.01 -12.06
CA LEU A 46 -1.55 5.11 -13.43
C LEU A 46 -0.82 6.17 -14.27
N TYR A 47 -0.52 7.32 -13.68
CA TYR A 47 0.26 8.36 -14.34
C TYR A 47 1.66 7.86 -14.75
N LEU A 48 2.35 7.16 -13.85
CA LEU A 48 3.69 6.62 -14.13
C LEU A 48 3.65 5.56 -15.22
N LEU A 49 2.62 4.71 -15.25
CA LEU A 49 2.43 3.70 -16.28
C LEU A 49 2.18 4.35 -17.65
N ASP A 50 1.24 5.28 -17.73
CA ASP A 50 0.87 5.96 -18.98
C ASP A 50 2.03 6.81 -19.54
N THR A 51 2.84 7.40 -18.65
CA THR A 51 3.92 8.34 -19.04
C THR A 51 5.25 7.63 -19.32
N TYR A 52 5.58 6.59 -18.55
CA TYR A 52 6.93 5.99 -18.56
C TYR A 52 6.98 4.51 -18.92
N ASP A 53 5.88 3.76 -18.81
CA ASP A 53 5.79 2.36 -19.22
C ASP A 53 5.04 2.21 -20.55
N THR A 54 5.37 3.01 -21.56
CA THR A 54 4.63 3.04 -22.83
C THR A 54 4.63 1.71 -23.60
N SER A 55 5.51 0.77 -23.23
CA SER A 55 5.54 -0.60 -23.74
C SER A 55 4.54 -1.55 -23.08
N GLY A 56 3.93 -1.18 -21.94
CA GLY A 56 3.06 -2.06 -21.17
C GLY A 56 3.81 -3.21 -20.51
N SER A 57 5.00 -2.96 -19.94
CA SER A 57 5.82 -4.01 -19.32
C SER A 57 5.22 -4.55 -18.03
N ILE A 58 4.41 -3.74 -17.32
CA ILE A 58 3.73 -4.13 -16.07
C ILE A 58 2.24 -3.73 -16.06
N HIS A 59 1.64 -3.51 -17.23
CA HIS A 59 0.21 -3.21 -17.34
C HIS A 59 -0.32 -3.45 -18.77
N SER A 60 -1.64 -3.62 -18.87
CA SER A 60 -2.32 -3.73 -20.15
C SER A 60 -2.60 -2.37 -20.76
N LEU A 61 -2.06 -2.13 -21.96
CA LEU A 61 -2.25 -0.88 -22.70
C LEU A 61 -3.71 -0.62 -23.11
N SER A 62 -4.49 -1.68 -23.37
CA SER A 62 -5.89 -1.56 -23.81
C SER A 62 -6.70 -2.84 -23.56
N GLY A 63 -7.99 -2.78 -23.89
CA GLY A 63 -8.89 -3.93 -23.82
C GLY A 63 -9.39 -4.27 -22.42
N PRO A 64 -10.15 -5.37 -22.28
CA PRO A 64 -10.78 -5.76 -21.01
C PRO A 64 -9.79 -5.95 -19.86
N GLN A 65 -8.57 -6.40 -20.16
CA GLN A 65 -7.54 -6.73 -19.18
C GLN A 65 -7.15 -5.51 -18.33
N LYS A 66 -7.10 -4.31 -18.94
CA LYS A 66 -6.87 -3.05 -18.22
C LYS A 66 -7.86 -2.84 -17.07
N TYR A 67 -9.13 -3.16 -17.30
CA TYR A 67 -10.16 -2.99 -16.28
C TYR A 67 -10.08 -4.04 -15.17
N LEU A 68 -9.60 -5.24 -15.48
CA LEU A 68 -9.33 -6.26 -14.46
C LEU A 68 -8.18 -5.85 -13.54
N GLU A 69 -7.10 -5.29 -14.09
CA GLU A 69 -5.99 -4.74 -13.31
C GLU A 69 -6.47 -3.56 -12.43
N LEU A 70 -7.27 -2.67 -13.00
CA LEU A 70 -7.86 -1.55 -12.25
C LEU A 70 -8.78 -2.02 -11.12
N ALA A 71 -9.57 -3.09 -11.33
CA ALA A 71 -10.44 -3.63 -10.29
C ALA A 71 -9.65 -4.09 -9.06
N TRP A 72 -8.51 -4.76 -9.27
CA TRP A 72 -7.61 -5.17 -8.18
C TRP A 72 -6.95 -3.99 -7.48
N MET A 73 -6.52 -2.97 -8.22
CA MET A 73 -5.98 -1.74 -7.61
C MET A 73 -7.05 -1.02 -6.77
N GLN A 74 -8.29 -0.93 -7.27
CA GLN A 74 -9.39 -0.34 -6.50
C GLN A 74 -9.69 -1.17 -5.25
N PHE A 75 -9.73 -2.50 -5.36
CA PHE A 75 -9.88 -3.38 -4.21
C PHE A 75 -8.76 -3.17 -3.16
N GLN A 76 -7.51 -3.03 -3.61
CA GLN A 76 -6.38 -2.72 -2.74
C GLN A 76 -6.59 -1.40 -2.00
N ALA A 77 -6.98 -0.35 -2.72
CA ALA A 77 -7.15 0.99 -2.16
C ALA A 77 -8.36 1.10 -1.21
N THR A 78 -9.51 0.51 -1.58
CA THR A 78 -10.78 0.71 -0.85
C THR A 78 -11.03 -0.33 0.23
N GLU A 79 -10.52 -1.55 0.06
CA GLU A 79 -10.74 -2.64 1.02
C GLU A 79 -9.45 -2.90 1.81
N GLN A 80 -8.40 -3.39 1.16
CA GLN A 80 -7.20 -3.87 1.87
C GLN A 80 -6.56 -2.74 2.70
N HIS A 81 -6.13 -1.67 2.05
CA HIS A 81 -5.43 -0.58 2.72
C HIS A 81 -6.30 0.06 3.81
N MET A 82 -7.59 0.27 3.53
CA MET A 82 -8.49 0.91 4.48
C MET A 82 -8.64 0.08 5.76
N TYR A 83 -8.94 -1.22 5.67
CA TYR A 83 -9.13 -2.02 6.90
C TYR A 83 -7.83 -2.30 7.65
N TYR A 84 -6.71 -2.46 6.95
CA TYR A 84 -5.41 -2.64 7.58
C TYR A 84 -5.00 -1.38 8.35
N SER A 85 -5.30 -0.20 7.79
CA SER A 85 -5.08 1.08 8.49
C SER A 85 -5.96 1.24 9.74
N GLN A 86 -7.19 0.71 9.73
CA GLN A 86 -8.04 0.72 10.92
C GLN A 86 -7.50 -0.20 12.02
N GLN A 87 -7.02 -1.40 11.65
CA GLN A 87 -6.34 -2.29 12.61
C GLN A 87 -5.14 -1.58 13.24
N ALA A 88 -4.29 -0.94 12.44
CA ALA A 88 -3.15 -0.17 12.94
C ALA A 88 -3.59 0.91 13.93
N TRP A 89 -4.65 1.66 13.59
CA TRP A 89 -5.13 2.75 14.44
C TRP A 89 -5.68 2.23 15.78
N PHE A 90 -6.47 1.16 15.79
CA PHE A 90 -6.96 0.57 17.03
C PHE A 90 -5.85 -0.10 17.86
N LEU A 91 -4.82 -0.66 17.23
CA LEU A 91 -3.68 -1.28 17.93
C LEU A 91 -2.77 -0.24 18.58
N TYR A 92 -2.50 0.87 17.88
CA TYR A 92 -1.39 1.75 18.23
C TYR A 92 -1.79 3.15 18.66
N LYS A 93 -3.03 3.59 18.37
CA LYS A 93 -3.45 4.99 18.53
C LYS A 93 -4.73 5.20 19.30
N HIS A 94 -5.70 4.30 19.21
CA HIS A 94 -6.94 4.48 19.95
C HIS A 94 -6.63 4.58 21.45
N PRO A 95 -7.18 5.58 22.18
CA PRO A 95 -6.86 5.79 23.59
C PRO A 95 -7.30 4.63 24.50
N GLU A 96 -8.31 3.90 24.06
CA GLU A 96 -8.84 2.71 24.74
C GLU A 96 -8.57 1.44 23.94
N HIS A 97 -8.41 0.32 24.65
CA HIS A 97 -8.30 -0.99 24.01
C HIS A 97 -9.69 -1.58 23.69
N VAL A 98 -10.21 -1.26 22.50
CA VAL A 98 -11.54 -1.70 22.04
C VAL A 98 -11.45 -3.10 21.41
N LYS A 99 -11.58 -4.14 22.26
CA LYS A 99 -11.42 -5.55 21.86
C LYS A 99 -12.27 -5.95 20.65
N SER A 100 -13.54 -5.57 20.60
CA SER A 100 -14.44 -5.92 19.50
C SER A 100 -14.03 -5.31 18.17
N ALA A 101 -13.42 -4.12 18.18
CA ALA A 101 -12.89 -3.48 16.97
C ALA A 101 -11.65 -4.23 16.47
N LEU A 102 -10.70 -4.53 17.36
CA LEU A 102 -9.51 -5.31 17.03
C LEU A 102 -9.85 -6.69 16.45
N GLU A 103 -10.78 -7.42 17.08
CA GLU A 103 -11.23 -8.73 16.59
C GLU A 103 -11.89 -8.62 15.20
N ARG A 104 -12.71 -7.58 14.98
CA ARG A 104 -13.35 -7.34 13.67
C ARG A 104 -12.31 -7.07 12.58
N TYR A 105 -11.33 -6.21 12.83
CA TYR A 105 -10.35 -5.84 11.81
C TYR A 105 -9.32 -6.94 11.59
N GLU A 106 -8.92 -7.67 12.63
CA GLU A 106 -8.15 -8.90 12.48
C GLU A 106 -8.87 -9.92 11.59
N TRP A 107 -10.15 -10.17 11.85
CA TRP A 107 -10.96 -11.05 11.01
C TRP A 107 -11.02 -10.53 9.56
N THR A 108 -11.14 -9.21 9.37
CA THR A 108 -11.20 -8.59 8.04
C THR A 108 -9.89 -8.73 7.27
N ILE A 109 -8.74 -8.60 7.94
CA ILE A 109 -7.41 -8.86 7.37
C ILE A 109 -7.32 -10.32 6.91
N LYS A 110 -7.63 -11.27 7.81
CA LYS A 110 -7.59 -12.71 7.49
C LYS A 110 -8.55 -13.08 6.37
N ARG A 111 -9.75 -12.48 6.34
CA ARG A 111 -10.73 -12.66 5.26
C ARG A 111 -10.20 -12.15 3.92
N THR A 112 -9.53 -11.00 3.90
CA THR A 112 -8.91 -10.45 2.67
C THR A 112 -7.82 -11.37 2.15
N ILE A 113 -6.94 -11.86 3.03
CA ILE A 113 -5.91 -12.85 2.68
C ILE A 113 -6.55 -14.13 2.13
N GLY A 114 -7.58 -14.65 2.80
CA GLY A 114 -8.30 -15.85 2.36
C GLY A 114 -9.01 -15.69 1.01
N MET A 115 -9.49 -14.48 0.68
CA MET A 115 -10.05 -14.21 -0.65
C MET A 115 -8.97 -14.24 -1.74
N LEU A 116 -7.81 -13.64 -1.48
CA LEU A 116 -6.66 -13.70 -2.41
C LEU A 116 -6.17 -15.14 -2.59
N GLU A 117 -6.07 -15.91 -1.51
CA GLU A 117 -5.79 -17.35 -1.54
C GLU A 117 -6.76 -18.08 -2.45
N GLU A 118 -8.06 -17.90 -2.23
CA GLU A 118 -9.11 -18.57 -3.00
C GLU A 118 -9.06 -18.19 -4.48
N HIS A 119 -8.83 -16.91 -4.79
CA HIS A 119 -8.70 -16.41 -6.16
C HIS A 119 -7.50 -17.04 -6.88
N LEU A 120 -6.31 -17.00 -6.27
CA LEU A 120 -5.09 -17.57 -6.84
C LEU A 120 -5.22 -19.09 -7.02
N ASN A 121 -5.79 -19.78 -6.05
CA ASN A 121 -6.04 -21.22 -6.14
C ASN A 121 -7.05 -21.56 -7.25
N LYS A 122 -8.19 -20.87 -7.32
CA LYS A 122 -9.24 -21.14 -8.32
C LYS A 122 -8.78 -20.87 -9.75
N THR A 123 -8.01 -19.81 -9.95
CA THR A 123 -7.53 -19.44 -11.28
C THR A 123 -6.31 -20.28 -11.69
N GLY A 124 -5.55 -20.81 -10.72
CA GLY A 124 -4.30 -21.52 -10.96
C GLY A 124 -3.20 -20.63 -11.55
N LYS A 125 -3.40 -19.30 -11.52
CA LYS A 125 -2.51 -18.31 -12.10
C LYS A 125 -1.42 -17.90 -11.13
N THR A 126 -0.31 -17.42 -11.68
CA THR A 126 0.83 -16.96 -10.87
C THR A 126 0.53 -15.62 -10.21
N TYR A 127 -0.22 -14.75 -10.89
CA TYR A 127 -0.56 -13.39 -10.48
C TYR A 127 -2.07 -13.14 -10.57
N LEU A 128 -2.53 -12.02 -10.01
CA LEU A 128 -3.96 -11.72 -9.83
C LEU A 128 -4.73 -11.63 -11.15
N THR A 129 -4.05 -11.22 -12.22
CA THR A 129 -4.65 -10.97 -13.54
C THR A 129 -4.17 -11.95 -14.62
N GLY A 130 -3.28 -12.89 -14.30
CA GLY A 130 -2.74 -13.84 -15.27
C GLY A 130 -1.39 -14.43 -14.85
N ASP A 131 -0.61 -14.83 -15.85
CA ASP A 131 0.71 -15.43 -15.64
C ASP A 131 1.84 -14.41 -15.60
N GLU A 132 1.58 -13.19 -16.06
CA GLU A 132 2.49 -12.05 -16.01
C GLU A 132 2.15 -11.12 -14.84
N ILE A 133 3.19 -10.55 -14.24
CA ILE A 133 3.04 -9.59 -13.14
C ILE A 133 2.55 -8.25 -13.67
N THR A 134 1.67 -7.59 -12.92
CA THR A 134 1.23 -6.23 -13.24
C THR A 134 1.27 -5.33 -12.02
N PHE A 135 1.01 -4.04 -12.21
CA PHE A 135 0.81 -3.11 -11.10
C PHE A 135 -0.33 -3.54 -10.16
N ALA A 136 -1.29 -4.32 -10.64
CA ALA A 136 -2.37 -4.89 -9.85
C ALA A 136 -1.83 -5.77 -8.71
N ASP A 137 -0.71 -6.47 -8.91
CA ASP A 137 -0.06 -7.24 -7.85
C ASP A 137 0.80 -6.33 -6.95
N LEU A 138 1.59 -5.46 -7.58
CA LEU A 138 2.60 -4.65 -6.90
C LEU A 138 2.00 -3.68 -5.88
N CYS A 139 0.77 -3.18 -6.10
CA CYS A 139 0.12 -2.24 -5.19
C CYS A 139 -0.18 -2.84 -3.80
N PHE A 140 -0.26 -4.17 -3.67
CA PHE A 140 -0.53 -4.83 -2.38
C PHE A 140 0.69 -4.90 -1.46
N VAL A 141 1.90 -4.91 -2.02
CA VAL A 141 3.14 -5.28 -1.31
C VAL A 141 3.34 -4.44 -0.05
N VAL A 142 3.25 -3.11 -0.15
CA VAL A 142 3.49 -2.20 0.98
C VAL A 142 2.53 -2.47 2.14
N THR A 143 1.28 -2.85 1.86
CA THR A 143 0.28 -3.13 2.89
C THR A 143 0.46 -4.55 3.46
N ASN A 144 0.86 -5.52 2.64
CA ASN A 144 1.15 -6.89 3.08
C ASN A 144 2.32 -6.94 4.08
N GLU A 145 3.34 -6.11 3.89
CA GLU A 145 4.50 -6.05 4.77
C GLU A 145 4.15 -5.61 6.20
N LEU A 146 2.98 -4.98 6.41
CA LEU A 146 2.50 -4.61 7.74
C LEU A 146 1.84 -5.78 8.48
N ILE A 147 1.52 -6.89 7.82
CA ILE A 147 0.80 -8.02 8.44
C ILE A 147 1.46 -8.51 9.74
N PRO A 148 2.79 -8.70 9.83
CA PRO A 148 3.42 -9.17 11.07
C PRO A 148 3.20 -8.22 12.26
N GLN A 149 3.07 -6.91 12.00
CA GLN A 149 2.77 -5.92 13.04
C GLN A 149 1.27 -5.89 13.35
N LEU A 150 0.42 -5.97 12.33
CA LEU A 150 -1.04 -5.92 12.47
C LEU A 150 -1.65 -7.18 13.09
N LEU A 151 -0.99 -8.32 12.92
CA LEU A 151 -1.36 -9.64 13.43
C LEU A 151 -0.15 -10.33 14.08
N PRO A 152 0.31 -9.87 15.27
CA PRO A 152 1.49 -10.42 15.91
C PRO A 152 1.37 -11.93 16.17
N GLY A 153 2.37 -12.69 15.72
CA GLY A 153 2.42 -14.14 15.88
C GLY A 153 1.55 -14.92 14.89
N TYR A 154 0.83 -14.25 13.99
CA TYR A 154 0.12 -14.89 12.90
C TYR A 154 1.04 -15.13 11.71
N ASP A 155 1.04 -16.36 11.20
CA ASP A 155 1.79 -16.77 10.02
C ASP A 155 0.78 -17.20 8.93
N PRO A 156 0.53 -16.34 7.92
CA PRO A 156 -0.39 -16.66 6.83
C PRO A 156 0.00 -17.91 6.03
N SER A 157 1.27 -18.32 6.02
CA SER A 157 1.74 -19.44 5.19
C SER A 157 1.17 -20.80 5.58
N LYS A 158 0.68 -20.93 6.81
CA LYS A 158 0.07 -22.17 7.31
C LYS A 158 -1.34 -22.39 6.77
N ASP A 159 -2.09 -21.31 6.62
CA ASP A 159 -3.50 -21.35 6.20
C ASP A 159 -3.67 -20.99 4.71
N PHE A 160 -2.76 -20.17 4.18
CA PHE A 160 -2.90 -19.51 2.88
C PHE A 160 -1.59 -19.64 2.04
N PRO A 161 -1.28 -20.86 1.56
CA PRO A 161 -0.04 -21.14 0.84
C PRO A 161 0.07 -20.47 -0.54
N HIS A 162 -1.03 -20.31 -1.29
CA HIS A 162 -1.00 -19.66 -2.61
C HIS A 162 -0.77 -18.16 -2.48
N TYR A 163 -1.48 -17.51 -1.55
CA TYR A 163 -1.24 -16.12 -1.17
C TYR A 163 0.21 -15.93 -0.72
N SER A 164 0.71 -16.81 0.15
CA SER A 164 2.06 -16.68 0.69
C SER A 164 3.13 -16.85 -0.39
N LYS A 165 2.92 -17.77 -1.33
CA LYS A 165 3.77 -17.94 -2.52
C LYS A 165 3.74 -16.69 -3.41
N TRP A 166 2.56 -16.16 -3.70
CA TRP A 166 2.39 -14.94 -4.49
C TRP A 166 3.09 -13.75 -3.82
N ASN A 167 2.81 -13.47 -2.54
CA ASN A 167 3.43 -12.37 -1.81
C ASN A 167 4.96 -12.52 -1.74
N SER A 168 5.45 -13.75 -1.50
CA SER A 168 6.88 -14.06 -1.52
C SER A 168 7.52 -13.77 -2.87
N ALA A 169 6.85 -14.09 -3.98
CA ALA A 169 7.35 -13.79 -5.32
C ALA A 169 7.47 -12.26 -5.54
N LEU A 170 6.53 -11.46 -5.02
CA LEU A 170 6.56 -10.00 -5.14
C LEU A 170 7.70 -9.38 -4.33
N VAL A 171 7.87 -9.76 -3.07
CA VAL A 171 8.92 -9.19 -2.21
C VAL A 171 10.32 -9.67 -2.60
N ASN A 172 10.46 -10.84 -3.21
CA ASN A 172 11.77 -11.32 -3.66
C ASN A 172 12.27 -10.67 -4.97
N ARG A 173 11.50 -9.76 -5.57
CA ARG A 173 11.92 -9.05 -6.79
C ARG A 173 13.14 -8.16 -6.52
N PRO A 174 14.15 -8.12 -7.42
CA PRO A 174 15.30 -7.25 -7.25
C PRO A 174 14.95 -5.77 -7.03
N SER A 175 13.90 -5.27 -7.70
CA SER A 175 13.42 -3.90 -7.53
C SER A 175 12.88 -3.63 -6.13
N TYR A 176 12.16 -4.59 -5.54
CA TYR A 176 11.66 -4.48 -4.17
C TYR A 176 12.81 -4.53 -3.17
N GLN A 177 13.70 -5.53 -3.31
CA GLN A 177 14.84 -5.71 -2.41
C GLN A 177 15.75 -4.49 -2.38
N LYS A 178 15.96 -3.84 -3.54
CA LYS A 178 16.68 -2.57 -3.60
C LYS A 178 15.98 -1.49 -2.77
N ILE A 179 14.67 -1.28 -2.95
CA ILE A 179 13.92 -0.26 -2.20
C ILE A 179 13.90 -0.59 -0.70
N ALA A 180 13.75 -1.86 -0.33
CA ALA A 180 13.80 -2.30 1.06
C ALA A 180 15.16 -1.98 1.70
N ALA A 181 16.27 -2.23 1.00
CA ALA A 181 17.61 -1.89 1.44
C ALA A 181 17.81 -0.37 1.55
N ASP A 182 17.41 0.40 0.54
CA ASP A 182 17.49 1.87 0.54
C ASP A 182 16.73 2.46 1.73
N ARG A 183 15.53 1.93 2.01
CA ARG A 183 14.70 2.36 3.13
C ARG A 183 15.26 1.96 4.49
N ALA A 184 15.82 0.77 4.61
CA ALA A 184 16.51 0.34 5.82
C ALA A 184 17.74 1.23 6.12
N ALA A 185 18.51 1.61 5.08
CA ALA A 185 19.64 2.53 5.22
C ALA A 185 19.22 3.94 5.69
N LEU A 186 17.99 4.35 5.41
CA LEU A 186 17.39 5.59 5.92
C LEU A 186 16.81 5.44 7.34
N GLY A 187 16.95 4.28 7.98
CA GLY A 187 16.34 3.98 9.28
C GLY A 187 14.82 3.84 9.22
N GLN A 188 14.26 3.56 8.05
CA GLN A 188 12.81 3.44 7.80
C GLN A 188 12.45 2.13 7.10
N PRO A 189 12.83 0.96 7.64
CA PRO A 189 12.59 -0.33 7.01
C PRO A 189 11.11 -0.53 6.61
N LEU A 190 10.88 -1.16 5.46
CA LEU A 190 9.53 -1.52 5.02
C LEU A 190 8.90 -2.53 5.99
N GLY A 191 7.58 -2.45 6.16
CA GLY A 191 6.82 -3.34 7.05
C GLY A 191 7.06 -3.11 8.55
N GLN A 192 7.89 -2.15 8.91
CA GLN A 192 8.21 -1.82 10.28
C GLN A 192 7.86 -0.37 10.57
N VAL A 193 6.86 -0.20 11.41
CA VAL A 193 6.50 1.07 12.01
C VAL A 193 6.91 1.04 13.48
N ASP A 194 7.89 1.84 13.86
CA ASP A 194 8.32 1.97 15.25
C ASP A 194 7.38 2.91 16.03
N GLN A 195 7.48 2.89 17.37
CA GLN A 195 6.64 3.72 18.22
C GLN A 195 6.81 5.21 17.91
N LYS A 196 8.03 5.64 17.57
CA LYS A 196 8.32 7.02 17.19
C LYS A 196 7.54 7.41 15.93
N HIS A 197 7.54 6.58 14.90
CA HIS A 197 6.80 6.79 13.67
C HIS A 197 5.29 6.74 13.91
N ILE A 198 4.82 5.83 14.77
CA ILE A 198 3.44 5.81 15.23
C ILE A 198 3.08 7.20 15.80
N ASP A 199 3.82 7.66 16.80
CA ASP A 199 3.65 8.95 17.49
C ASP A 199 3.69 10.15 16.55
N ASP A 200 4.64 10.15 15.62
CA ASP A 200 4.83 11.23 14.69
C ASP A 200 3.87 11.20 13.50
N HIS A 201 3.39 10.04 13.02
CA HIS A 201 2.80 9.93 11.68
C HIS A 201 1.49 9.13 11.55
N ILE A 202 1.11 8.24 12.49
CA ILE A 202 -0.17 7.52 12.35
C ILE A 202 -1.35 8.45 12.73
N TRP A 203 -2.33 8.44 11.82
CA TRP A 203 -3.34 9.46 11.56
C TRP A 203 -4.28 9.84 12.72
N ARG A 204 -4.49 11.17 12.78
CA ARG A 204 -5.64 11.98 13.25
C ARG A 204 -6.26 11.63 14.60
N ASN A 205 -5.75 12.32 15.62
CA ASN A 205 -6.55 13.01 16.64
C ASN A 205 -5.74 14.26 17.04
N ASP A 206 -5.59 15.22 16.11
CA ASP A 206 -5.12 16.56 16.46
C ASP A 206 -6.38 17.41 16.67
N PRO A 207 -6.88 17.56 17.91
CA PRO A 207 -8.10 18.31 18.19
C PRO A 207 -7.96 19.80 17.85
N ASP A 208 -6.74 20.28 17.65
CA ASP A 208 -6.44 21.68 17.35
C ASP A 208 -6.35 21.96 15.83
N HIS A 209 -6.42 20.91 14.99
CA HIS A 209 -6.39 21.06 13.54
C HIS A 209 -7.72 21.62 13.01
N LYS A 210 -7.70 22.91 12.62
CA LYS A 210 -8.82 23.59 11.97
C LYS A 210 -8.70 23.45 10.45
N TRP A 211 -9.79 23.01 9.79
CA TRP A 211 -9.92 22.91 8.34
C TRP A 211 -10.06 24.27 7.67
#